data_AF-W1XWL4-F1
#
_entry.id   AF-W1XWL4-F1
#
_cell.length_a   1.000
_cell.length_b   1.000
_cell.length_c   1.000
_cell.angle_alpha   90.00
_cell.angle_beta   90.00
_cell.angle_gamma   90.00
#
_symmetry.space_group_name_H-M   'P 1'
#
loop_
_entity.id
_entity.type
_entity.pdbx_description
1 polymer ?
#
loop_
_entity_poly.entity_id
_entity_poly.type
_entity_poly.pdbx_seq_one_letter_code
_entity_poly.pdbx_strand_id
1 'polypeptide(L)'
;RIIMLTGPVEDNMANSVIAQLLFLDAQDSTKDIYLYVNTPGGSVSAGLAIVDTMNFIKADVQTIVMGMAASMGTIIASSGAKGKRFMLPNAEYMIHQPM
;
A
#
# COMPACT_ATOMS: atom_id res chain seq x y z
N ARG A 1 -12.96 5.95 -2.27
CA ARG A 1 -11.54 6.25 -2.01
C ARG A 1 -10.79 4.93 -1.85
N ILE A 2 -10.92 4.04 -2.84
CA ILE A 2 -10.35 2.68 -2.83
C ILE A 2 -9.26 2.65 -3.90
N ILE A 3 -8.10 2.09 -3.57
CA ILE A 3 -6.98 1.88 -4.48
C ILE A 3 -6.62 0.38 -4.45
N MET A 4 -6.40 -0.20 -5.62
CA MET A 4 -5.97 -1.59 -5.76
C MET A 4 -4.47 -1.64 -6.06
N LEU A 5 -3.70 -2.25 -5.18
CA LEU A 5 -2.28 -2.55 -5.36
C LEU A 5 -2.15 -4.07 -5.53
N THR A 6 -2.05 -4.51 -6.79
CA THR A 6 -2.03 -5.93 -7.15
C THR A 6 -0.90 -6.27 -8.10
N GLY A 7 -0.30 -7.45 -7.94
CA GLY A 7 0.83 -7.89 -8.77
C GLY A 7 2.18 -7.34 -8.29
N PRO A 8 3.27 -7.55 -9.03
CA PRO A 8 4.61 -7.10 -8.65
C PRO A 8 4.68 -5.57 -8.48
N VAL A 9 5.43 -5.12 -7.49
CA VAL A 9 5.71 -3.68 -7.29
C VAL A 9 6.77 -3.24 -8.31
N GLU A 10 6.38 -2.38 -9.24
CA GLU A 10 7.26 -1.76 -10.24
C GLU A 10 6.85 -0.30 -10.48
N ASP A 11 7.68 0.46 -11.20
CA ASP A 11 7.55 1.92 -11.27
C ASP A 11 6.22 2.40 -11.88
N ASN A 12 5.66 1.71 -12.87
CA ASN A 12 4.42 2.16 -13.51
C ASN A 12 3.21 2.04 -12.58
N MET A 13 3.03 0.87 -11.97
CA MET A 13 1.94 0.62 -11.02
C MET A 13 2.13 1.45 -9.75
N ALA A 14 3.37 1.67 -9.29
CA ALA A 14 3.64 2.53 -8.15
C ALA A 14 3.27 3.99 -8.45
N ASN A 15 3.67 4.52 -9.62
CA ASN A 15 3.29 5.87 -10.04
C ASN A 15 1.76 6.01 -10.17
N SER A 16 1.06 4.98 -10.64
CA SER A 16 -0.40 4.97 -10.67
C SER A 16 -1.03 5.00 -9.28
N VAL A 17 -0.51 4.22 -8.33
CA VAL A 17 -0.95 4.22 -6.92
C VAL A 17 -0.69 5.58 -6.26
N ILE A 18 0.50 6.16 -6.46
CA ILE A 18 0.88 7.47 -5.94
C ILE A 18 -0.03 8.57 -6.50
N ALA A 19 -0.29 8.58 -7.81
CA ALA A 19 -1.20 9.54 -8.42
C ALA A 19 -2.61 9.44 -7.83
N GLN A 20 -3.11 8.23 -7.57
CA GLN A 20 -4.41 8.03 -6.92
C GLN A 20 -4.41 8.50 -5.46
N LEU A 21 -3.35 8.24 -4.69
CA LEU A 21 -3.21 8.73 -3.31
C LEU A 21 -3.27 10.26 -3.25
N LEU A 22 -2.46 10.93 -4.07
CA LEU A 22 -2.41 12.39 -4.16
C LEU A 22 -3.74 12.98 -4.64
N PHE A 23 -4.36 12.37 -5.65
CA PHE A 23 -5.67 12.79 -6.15
C PHE A 23 -6.73 12.73 -5.05
N LEU A 24 -6.77 11.62 -4.31
CA LEU A 24 -7.74 11.44 -3.24
C LEU A 24 -7.49 12.42 -2.09
N ASP A 25 -6.24 12.61 -1.65
CA ASP A 25 -5.91 13.57 -0.59
C ASP A 25 -6.30 15.01 -0.99
N ALA A 26 -6.02 15.40 -2.24
CA ALA A 26 -6.42 16.70 -2.77
C ALA A 26 -7.94 16.92 -2.81
N GLN A 27 -8.72 15.86 -3.06
CA GLN A 27 -10.18 15.95 -3.02
C GLN A 27 -10.74 16.14 -1.61
N ASP A 28 -10.22 15.40 -0.63
CA ASP A 28 -10.63 15.50 0.78
C ASP A 28 -9.59 14.80 1.66
N SER A 29 -8.72 15.59 2.26
CA SER A 29 -7.62 15.10 3.11
C SER A 29 -8.07 14.64 4.50
N THR A 30 -9.36 14.76 4.84
CA THR A 30 -9.92 14.31 6.13
C THR A 30 -10.56 12.93 6.05
N LYS A 31 -10.82 12.43 4.83
CA LYS A 31 -11.46 11.13 4.61
C LYS A 31 -10.44 10.06 4.29
N ASP A 32 -10.54 8.97 5.04
CA ASP A 32 -9.74 7.75 4.87
C ASP A 32 -9.69 7.25 3.41
N ILE A 33 -8.54 6.66 3.08
CA ILE A 33 -8.28 5.94 1.83
C ILE A 33 -8.11 4.45 2.15
N TYR A 34 -8.67 3.59 1.32
CA TYR A 34 -8.61 2.13 1.50
C TYR A 34 -7.69 1.53 0.42
N LEU A 35 -6.50 1.10 0.83
CA LEU A 35 -5.51 0.47 -0.03
C LEU A 35 -5.58 -1.06 0.11
N TYR A 36 -6.08 -1.73 -0.92
CA TYR A 36 -6.08 -3.19 -0.97
C TYR A 36 -4.75 -3.69 -1.52
N VAL A 37 -4.11 -4.62 -0.81
CA VAL A 37 -2.76 -5.11 -1.09
C VAL A 37 -2.80 -6.61 -1.39
N ASN A 38 -2.41 -6.99 -2.61
CA ASN A 38 -2.16 -8.37 -3.02
C ASN A 38 -0.92 -8.44 -3.92
N THR A 39 0.26 -8.58 -3.33
CA THR A 39 1.52 -8.46 -4.07
C THR A 39 2.59 -9.42 -3.55
N PRO A 40 3.37 -10.05 -4.45
CA PRO A 40 4.57 -10.77 -4.08
C PRO A 40 5.75 -9.86 -3.69
N GLY A 41 5.58 -8.53 -3.72
CA GLY A 41 6.65 -7.55 -3.54
C GLY A 41 7.24 -7.10 -4.88
N GLY A 42 8.45 -6.53 -4.86
CA GLY A 42 9.10 -6.02 -6.06
C GLY A 42 10.14 -4.94 -5.74
N SER A 43 10.22 -3.93 -6.59
CA SER A 43 11.17 -2.81 -6.50
C SER A 43 11.08 -2.10 -5.15
N VAL A 44 12.21 -2.06 -4.44
CA VAL A 44 12.34 -1.35 -3.16
C VAL A 44 12.11 0.15 -3.33
N SER A 45 12.70 0.75 -4.37
CA SER A 45 12.56 2.18 -4.66
C SER A 45 11.09 2.56 -4.91
N ALA A 46 10.41 1.80 -5.77
CA ALA A 46 9.00 2.02 -6.08
C ALA A 46 8.11 1.82 -4.85
N GLY A 47 8.36 0.78 -4.06
CA GLY A 47 7.60 0.52 -2.84
C GLY A 47 7.81 1.57 -1.75
N LEU A 48 9.04 2.10 -1.60
CA LEU A 48 9.31 3.21 -0.68
C LEU A 48 8.64 4.51 -1.13
N ALA A 49 8.60 4.79 -2.44
CA ALA A 49 7.86 5.95 -2.95
C ALA A 49 6.36 5.89 -2.61
N ILE A 50 5.76 4.70 -2.65
CA ILE A 50 4.36 4.49 -2.19
C ILE A 50 4.26 4.77 -0.69
N VAL A 51 5.15 4.21 0.12
CA VAL A 51 5.13 4.38 1.59
C VAL A 51 5.31 5.84 2.00
N ASP A 52 6.27 6.54 1.41
CA ASP A 52 6.52 7.95 1.69
C ASP A 52 5.32 8.81 1.28
N THR A 53 4.67 8.48 0.15
CA THR A 53 3.44 9.15 -0.27
C THR A 53 2.30 8.90 0.71
N MET A 54 2.10 7.65 1.17
CA MET A 54 1.09 7.30 2.19
C MET A 54 1.29 8.10 3.49
N ASN A 55 2.55 8.31 3.89
CA ASN A 55 2.91 9.05 5.11
C ASN A 55 2.86 10.58 4.92
N PHE A 56 3.03 11.06 3.70
CA PHE A 56 3.04 12.49 3.37
C PHE A 56 1.62 13.08 3.34
N ILE A 57 0.66 12.34 2.77
CA ILE A 57 -0.73 12.79 2.70
C ILE A 57 -1.36 12.85 4.09
N LYS A 58 -2.36 13.72 4.30
CA LYS A 58 -3.00 13.86 5.62
C LYS A 58 -4.09 12.83 5.85
N ALA A 59 -4.71 12.34 4.77
CA ALA A 59 -5.73 11.30 4.87
C ALA A 59 -5.11 9.99 5.39
N ASP A 60 -5.72 9.39 6.41
CA ASP A 60 -5.33 8.07 6.89
C ASP A 60 -5.47 7.03 5.77
N VAL A 61 -4.38 6.30 5.50
CA VAL A 61 -4.40 5.18 4.56
C VAL A 61 -4.63 3.88 5.33
N GLN A 62 -5.83 3.33 5.21
CA GLN A 62 -6.13 1.98 5.66
C GLN A 62 -5.52 0.97 4.70
N THR A 63 -4.99 -0.13 5.22
CA THR A 63 -4.46 -1.23 4.40
C THR A 63 -5.23 -2.51 4.64
N ILE A 64 -5.56 -3.22 3.55
CA ILE A 64 -6.30 -4.47 3.59
C ILE A 64 -5.54 -5.51 2.76
N VAL A 65 -4.92 -6.47 3.43
CA VAL A 65 -4.21 -7.56 2.77
C VAL A 65 -5.20 -8.62 2.33
N MET A 66 -5.13 -8.98 1.04
CA MET A 66 -5.93 -10.03 0.40
C MET A 66 -5.00 -10.92 -0.43
N GLY A 67 -5.14 -12.24 -0.32
CA GLY A 67 -4.23 -13.17 -0.99
C GLY A 67 -2.87 -13.20 -0.30
N MET A 68 -1.90 -12.39 -0.74
CA MET A 68 -0.59 -12.32 -0.09
C MET A 68 -0.03 -10.90 -0.02
N ALA A 69 0.75 -10.65 1.03
CA ALA A 69 1.70 -9.54 1.08
C ALA A 69 3.09 -10.13 1.39
N ALA A 70 4.00 -10.05 0.43
CA ALA A 70 5.38 -10.50 0.60
C ALA A 70 6.38 -9.37 0.29
N SER A 71 7.56 -9.40 0.93
CA SER A 71 8.64 -8.42 0.72
C SER A 71 8.11 -6.97 0.81
N MET A 72 8.28 -6.12 -0.21
CA MET A 72 7.75 -4.75 -0.20
C MET A 72 6.24 -4.65 0.03
N GLY A 73 5.46 -5.68 -0.32
CA GLY A 73 4.05 -5.76 0.06
C GLY A 73 3.83 -5.69 1.56
N THR A 74 4.69 -6.33 2.35
CA THR A 74 4.62 -6.29 3.82
C THR A 74 5.00 -4.92 4.36
N ILE A 75 5.98 -4.24 3.78
CA ILE A 75 6.36 -2.90 4.18
C ILE A 75 5.20 -1.93 3.90
N ILE A 76 4.68 -1.93 2.68
CA ILE A 76 3.54 -1.09 2.27
C ILE A 76 2.32 -1.35 3.16
N ALA A 77 1.91 -2.61 3.33
CA ALA A 77 0.73 -2.94 4.13
C ALA A 77 0.90 -2.57 5.61
N SER A 78 2.10 -2.78 6.18
CA SER A 78 2.38 -2.45 7.59
C SER A 78 2.44 -0.94 7.87
N SER A 79 2.72 -0.13 6.85
CA SER A 79 2.76 1.34 6.91
C SER A 79 1.37 2.01 6.89
N GLY A 80 0.29 1.24 6.77
CA GLY A 80 -1.06 1.77 6.92
C GLY A 80 -1.28 2.42 8.31
N ALA A 81 -2.26 3.31 8.40
CA ALA A 81 -2.61 4.03 9.62
C ALA A 81 -2.81 3.07 10.80
N LYS A 82 -2.18 3.37 11.95
CA LYS A 82 -2.19 2.49 13.13
C LYS A 82 -3.63 2.26 13.60
N GLY A 83 -4.00 0.98 13.77
CA GLY A 83 -5.36 0.57 14.11
C GLY A 83 -6.31 0.39 12.92
N LYS A 84 -5.86 0.70 11.69
CA LYS A 84 -6.63 0.56 10.43
C LYS A 84 -5.90 -0.33 9.41
N ARG A 85 -5.20 -1.35 9.90
CA ARG A 85 -4.47 -2.34 9.10
C ARG A 85 -5.14 -3.70 9.28
N PHE A 86 -5.64 -4.25 8.19
CA PHE A 86 -6.46 -5.46 8.18
C PHE A 86 -5.88 -6.50 7.24
N MET A 87 -6.26 -7.75 7.46
CA MET A 87 -5.82 -8.88 6.67
C MET A 87 -6.94 -9.91 6.62
N LEU A 88 -7.23 -10.45 5.44
CA LEU A 88 -8.24 -11.50 5.30
C LEU A 88 -7.79 -12.80 5.98
N PRO A 89 -8.73 -13.66 6.45
CA PRO A 89 -8.40 -14.82 7.29
C PRO A 89 -7.44 -15.85 6.67
N ASN A 90 -7.45 -15.98 5.34
CA ASN A 90 -6.61 -16.93 4.61
C ASN A 90 -5.48 -16.24 3.83
N ALA A 91 -5.28 -14.93 4.03
CA ALA A 91 -4.16 -14.27 3.40
C ALA A 91 -2.84 -14.70 4.07
N GLU A 92 -1.73 -14.53 3.37
CA GLU A 92 -0.39 -14.83 3.89
C GLU A 92 0.48 -13.57 3.96
N TYR A 93 1.34 -13.53 5.00
CA TYR A 93 2.26 -12.42 5.24
C TYR A 93 3.68 -12.97 5.29
N MET A 94 4.53 -12.58 4.33
CA MET A 94 5.88 -13.13 4.22
C MET A 94 6.92 -12.01 4.33
N ILE A 95 7.47 -11.85 5.53
CA ILE A 95 8.63 -11.01 5.77
C ILE A 95 9.90 -11.83 5.47
N HIS A 96 10.50 -11.56 4.33
CA HIS A 96 11.91 -11.90 4.11
C HIS A 96 12.54 -10.72 3.39
N GLN A 97 13.83 -10.51 3.62
CA GLN A 97 14.62 -9.63 2.78
C GLN A 97 15.21 -10.48 1.65
N PRO A 98 14.66 -10.44 0.42
CA PRO A 98 15.47 -10.77 -0.74
C PRO A 98 16.52 -9.66 -0.92
N MET A 99 17.76 -10.08 -1.19
CA MET A 99 18.89 -9.19 -1.47
C MET A 99 18.65 -8.36 -2.74
#